data_AF-A0A9D8V5M2-F1
#
_entry.id   AF-A0A9D8V5M2-F1
#
_cell.length_a   1.000
_cell.length_b   1.000
_cell.length_c   1.000
_cell.angle_alpha   90.00
_cell.angle_beta   90.00
_cell.angle_gamma   90.00
#
_symmetry.space_group_name_H-M   'P 1'
#
loop_
_entity.id
_entity.type
_entity.pdbx_description
1 polymer ?
#
loop_
_entity_poly.entity_id
_entity_poly.type
_entity_poly.pdbx_seq_one_letter_code
_entity_poly.pdbx_strand_id
1 'polypeptide(L)'
;MQMRMIEIVVGAFMLAGLISLGILVTRVSGFDVDGETDTYTVCTSFENVSVDSTASILTEGLLGGKCIGLSIGAEEDFLVEGSEITDTQSAIVLEELIGQFLLDQF
;
A
#
# COMPACT_ATOMS: atom_id res chain seq x y z
N MET A 1 -1.98 51.48 -7.63
CA MET A 1 -2.07 50.53 -6.50
C MET A 1 -2.42 49.09 -6.91
N GLN A 2 -3.12 48.84 -8.03
CA GLN A 2 -3.56 47.49 -8.44
C GLN A 2 -2.43 46.52 -8.84
N MET A 3 -1.30 47.00 -9.37
CA MET A 3 -0.20 46.13 -9.84
C MET A 3 0.53 45.39 -8.70
N ARG A 4 0.73 46.04 -7.53
CA ARG A 4 1.34 45.40 -6.35
C ARG A 4 0.48 44.29 -5.75
N MET A 5 -0.83 44.37 -5.92
CA MET A 5 -1.76 43.35 -5.41
C MET A 5 -1.67 42.07 -6.24
N ILE A 6 -1.52 42.20 -7.57
CA ILE A 6 -1.41 41.06 -8.49
C ILE A 6 -0.11 40.28 -8.25
N GLU A 7 1.02 40.94 -8.07
CA GLU A 7 2.30 40.26 -7.76
C GLU A 7 2.22 39.40 -6.49
N ILE A 8 1.59 39.92 -5.43
CA ILE A 8 1.46 39.20 -4.16
C ILE A 8 0.55 37.98 -4.32
N VAL A 9 -0.55 38.10 -5.06
CA VAL A 9 -1.49 37.00 -5.29
C VAL A 9 -0.86 35.91 -6.15
N VAL A 10 -0.10 36.29 -7.20
CA VAL A 10 0.61 35.34 -8.05
C VAL A 10 1.71 34.61 -7.26
N GLY A 11 2.45 35.33 -6.41
CA GLY A 11 3.46 34.72 -5.53
C GLY A 11 2.85 33.72 -4.55
N ALA A 12 1.73 34.07 -3.92
CA ALA A 12 1.00 33.17 -3.02
C ALA A 12 0.46 31.92 -3.74
N PHE A 13 -0.06 32.08 -4.96
CA PHE A 13 -0.55 30.96 -5.78
C PHE A 13 0.58 30.00 -6.18
N MET A 14 1.71 30.54 -6.62
CA MET A 14 2.89 29.75 -6.97
C MET A 14 3.43 28.96 -5.76
N LEU A 15 3.49 29.59 -4.58
CA LEU A 15 3.91 28.91 -3.34
C LEU A 15 2.93 27.80 -2.94
N ALA A 16 1.62 28.05 -3.03
CA ALA A 16 0.61 27.04 -2.73
C ALA A 16 0.72 25.82 -3.65
N GLY A 17 0.96 26.03 -4.95
CA GLY A 17 1.20 24.94 -5.90
C GLY A 17 2.44 24.11 -5.57
N LEU A 18 3.53 24.77 -5.16
CA LEU A 18 4.79 24.11 -4.78
C LEU A 18 4.62 23.26 -3.52
N ILE A 19 3.88 23.76 -2.54
CA ILE A 19 3.51 23.02 -1.31
C ILE A 19 2.63 21.82 -1.65
N SER A 20 1.61 22.01 -2.50
CA SER A 20 0.72 20.92 -2.92
C SER A 20 1.47 19.81 -3.66
N LEU A 21 2.46 20.15 -4.49
CA LEU A 21 3.28 19.18 -5.19
C LEU A 21 4.15 18.37 -4.21
N GLY A 22 4.72 19.03 -3.20
CA GLY A 22 5.46 18.34 -2.13
C GLY A 22 4.62 17.30 -1.38
N ILE A 23 3.35 17.62 -1.09
CA ILE A 23 2.40 16.70 -0.43
C ILE A 23 2.04 15.52 -1.35
N LEU A 24 1.95 15.72 -2.66
CA LEU A 24 1.68 14.62 -3.59
C LEU A 24 2.85 13.64 -3.63
N VAL A 25 4.10 14.14 -3.62
CA VAL A 25 5.30 13.29 -3.62
C VAL A 25 5.38 12.42 -2.37
N THR A 26 5.07 12.97 -1.18
CA THR A 26 5.07 12.17 0.05
C THR A 26 4.00 11.09 0.03
N ARG A 27 2.81 11.38 -0.51
CA ARG A 27 1.72 10.39 -0.66
C ARG A 27 2.04 9.28 -1.65
N VAL A 28 2.63 9.60 -2.81
CA VAL A 28 2.94 8.60 -3.86
C VAL A 28 4.14 7.73 -3.46
N SER A 29 5.08 8.29 -2.69
CA SER A 29 6.27 7.54 -2.24
C SER A 29 6.00 6.59 -1.07
N GLY A 30 4.76 6.55 -0.54
CA GLY A 30 4.41 5.71 0.61
C GLY A 30 5.14 6.11 1.89
N PHE A 31 5.58 7.37 1.99
CA PHE A 31 6.34 7.85 3.14
C PHE A 31 5.37 8.20 4.27
N ASP A 32 4.97 7.18 5.03
CA ASP A 32 4.16 7.34 6.23
C ASP A 32 5.06 7.84 7.38
N VAL A 33 4.86 9.08 7.80
CA VAL A 33 5.56 9.65 8.95
C VAL A 33 4.82 9.19 10.19
N ASP A 34 5.31 8.10 10.75
CA ASP A 34 5.04 7.63 12.11
C ASP A 34 3.54 7.50 12.45
N GLY A 35 2.84 6.66 11.68
CA GLY A 35 1.66 5.98 12.19
C GLY A 35 2.12 4.71 12.92
N GLU A 36 1.92 4.64 14.24
CA GLU A 36 1.83 3.37 14.97
C GLU A 36 0.82 2.48 14.21
N THR A 37 1.34 1.67 13.31
CA THR A 37 0.55 0.77 12.50
C THR A 37 0.27 -0.39 13.42
N ASP A 38 -0.98 -0.53 13.88
CA ASP A 38 -1.48 -1.70 14.58
C ASP A 38 -1.29 -2.92 13.66
N THR A 39 -0.07 -3.45 13.66
CA THR A 39 0.38 -4.54 12.82
C THR A 39 0.43 -5.77 13.70
N TYR A 40 -0.16 -6.84 13.18
CA TYR A 40 -0.13 -8.13 13.84
C TYR A 40 1.04 -8.92 13.27
N THR A 41 2.07 -9.15 14.09
CA THR A 41 3.15 -10.07 13.74
C THR A 41 2.65 -11.51 13.88
N VAL A 42 2.56 -12.23 12.77
CA VAL A 42 2.21 -13.65 12.74
C VAL A 42 3.48 -14.47 12.55
N CYS A 43 3.92 -15.16 13.60
CA CYS A 43 5.06 -16.07 13.52
C CYS A 43 4.58 -17.47 13.13
N THR A 44 5.01 -17.96 11.97
CA THR A 44 4.74 -19.31 11.48
C THR A 44 6.02 -19.91 10.93
N SER A 45 6.24 -21.21 11.17
CA SER A 45 7.44 -21.91 10.75
C SER A 45 7.15 -22.69 9.47
N PHE A 46 7.84 -22.34 8.40
CA PHE A 46 7.79 -23.04 7.12
C PHE A 46 9.20 -23.54 6.77
N GLU A 47 9.32 -24.74 6.23
CA GLU A 47 10.58 -25.25 5.70
C GLU A 47 10.65 -24.97 4.19
N ASN A 48 11.80 -24.49 3.70
CA ASN A 48 12.08 -24.22 2.28
C ASN A 48 11.19 -23.18 1.59
N VAL A 49 11.06 -21.98 2.19
CA VAL A 49 10.43 -20.83 1.53
C VAL A 49 11.51 -20.05 0.78
N SER A 50 11.37 -19.90 -0.53
CA SER A 50 12.31 -19.12 -1.35
C SER A 50 12.21 -17.63 -1.04
N VAL A 51 13.29 -16.87 -1.25
CA VAL A 51 13.32 -15.43 -0.92
C VAL A 51 12.37 -14.58 -1.78
N ASP A 52 12.02 -15.05 -2.98
CA ASP A 52 11.04 -14.45 -3.90
C ASP A 52 9.59 -14.88 -3.62
N SER A 53 9.35 -15.52 -2.47
CA SER A 53 7.99 -15.95 -2.09
C SER A 53 7.11 -14.75 -1.76
N THR A 54 5.83 -14.85 -2.13
CA THR A 54 4.82 -13.80 -1.89
C THR A 54 3.82 -14.26 -0.84
N ALA A 55 3.47 -13.36 0.09
CA ALA A 55 2.39 -13.58 1.05
C ALA A 55 1.12 -12.82 0.66
N SER A 56 -0.05 -13.40 0.86
CA SER A 56 -1.34 -12.77 0.54
C SER A 56 -2.36 -13.03 1.64
N ILE A 57 -3.26 -12.08 1.89
CA ILE A 57 -4.40 -12.32 2.79
C ILE A 57 -5.59 -12.79 1.96
N LEU A 58 -6.03 -14.01 2.21
CA LEU A 58 -7.14 -14.68 1.55
C LEU A 58 -8.35 -14.74 2.48
N THR A 59 -9.55 -14.75 1.91
CA THR A 59 -10.80 -15.00 2.66
C THR A 59 -11.29 -16.41 2.33
N GLU A 60 -11.63 -17.20 3.34
CA GLU A 60 -12.20 -18.53 3.15
C GLU A 60 -13.62 -18.42 2.58
N GLY A 61 -13.79 -18.80 1.32
CA GLY A 61 -15.08 -18.68 0.64
C GLY A 61 -15.51 -17.22 0.49
N LEU A 62 -16.79 -16.92 0.76
CA LEU A 62 -17.36 -15.58 0.53
C LEU A 62 -17.35 -14.69 1.79
N LEU A 63 -17.57 -15.27 2.98
CA LEU A 63 -17.65 -14.55 4.26
C LEU A 63 -16.91 -15.28 5.41
N GLY A 64 -16.06 -16.26 5.09
CA GLY A 64 -15.34 -17.04 6.10
C GLY A 64 -14.21 -16.26 6.76
N GLY A 65 -13.31 -16.98 7.43
CA GLY A 65 -12.15 -16.41 8.10
C GLY A 65 -11.15 -15.81 7.11
N LYS A 66 -10.23 -14.99 7.63
CA LYS A 66 -9.04 -14.54 6.88
C LYS A 66 -7.88 -15.49 7.16
N CYS A 67 -7.16 -15.87 6.11
CA CYS A 67 -5.99 -16.73 6.16
C CYS A 67 -4.84 -16.07 5.41
N ILE A 68 -3.61 -16.45 5.76
CA ILE A 68 -2.42 -16.05 5.01
C ILE A 68 -2.13 -17.16 4.00
N GLY A 69 -2.20 -16.82 2.71
CA GLY A 69 -1.74 -17.65 1.61
C GLY A 69 -0.29 -17.34 1.29
N LEU A 70 0.56 -18.37 1.22
CA LEU A 70 1.95 -18.24 0.82
C LEU A 70 2.13 -18.87 -0.56
N SER A 71 2.64 -18.09 -1.50
CA SER A 71 3.06 -18.59 -2.82
C SER A 71 4.58 -18.69 -2.83
N ILE A 72 5.08 -19.92 -2.93
CA ILE A 72 6.52 -20.17 -3.00
C ILE A 72 7.00 -19.78 -4.39
N GLY A 73 8.08 -19.01 -4.45
CA GLY A 73 8.73 -18.64 -5.69
C GLY A 73 9.63 -19.75 -6.23
N ALA A 74 10.55 -19.39 -7.11
CA ALA A 74 11.41 -20.34 -7.82
C ALA A 74 12.91 -20.09 -7.61
N GLU A 75 13.27 -19.12 -6.77
CA GLU A 75 14.67 -18.88 -6.45
C GLU A 75 15.29 -20.02 -5.63
N GLU A 76 16.59 -20.22 -5.84
CA GLU A 76 17.38 -21.24 -5.14
C GLU A 76 17.73 -20.83 -3.70
N ASP A 77 17.63 -19.53 -3.41
CA ASP A 77 17.89 -18.97 -2.09
C ASP A 77 16.63 -19.05 -1.21
N PHE A 78 16.82 -19.49 0.04
CA PHE A 78 15.75 -19.64 1.01
C PHE A 78 15.79 -18.57 2.10
N LEU A 79 14.62 -18.20 2.62
CA LEU A 79 14.49 -17.34 3.79
C LEU A 79 15.08 -18.01 5.03
N VAL A 80 15.84 -17.22 5.79
CA VAL A 80 16.40 -17.63 7.09
C VAL A 80 15.57 -17.09 8.25
N GLU A 81 15.75 -17.62 9.44
CA GLU A 81 15.06 -17.13 10.64
C GLU A 81 15.30 -15.62 10.85
N GLY A 82 14.21 -14.88 11.07
CA GLY A 82 14.24 -13.43 11.18
C GLY A 82 14.16 -12.67 9.85
N SER A 83 14.05 -13.37 8.71
CA SER A 83 13.80 -12.73 7.42
C SER A 83 12.37 -12.24 7.29
N GLU A 84 12.17 -11.20 6.48
CA GLU A 84 10.87 -10.59 6.21
C GLU A 84 10.48 -10.80 4.74
N ILE A 85 9.21 -11.14 4.50
CA ILE A 85 8.66 -11.24 3.14
C ILE A 85 8.28 -9.82 2.70
N THR A 86 8.98 -9.30 1.69
CA THR A 86 8.71 -7.95 1.16
C THR A 86 7.51 -7.92 0.21
N ASP A 87 7.33 -8.99 -0.57
CA ASP A 87 6.21 -9.09 -1.52
C ASP A 87 4.94 -9.57 -0.80
N THR A 88 4.06 -8.61 -0.48
CA THR A 88 2.81 -8.88 0.21
C THR A 88 1.60 -8.35 -0.55
N GLN A 89 0.46 -9.04 -0.43
CA GLN A 89 -0.81 -8.64 -1.01
C GLN A 89 -1.89 -8.57 0.06
N SER A 90 -2.54 -7.41 0.16
CA SER A 90 -3.65 -7.17 1.07
C SER A 90 -4.89 -7.99 0.69
N ALA A 91 -5.76 -8.21 1.67
CA ALA A 91 -7.07 -8.79 1.41
C ALA A 91 -7.88 -7.86 0.52
N ILE A 92 -8.61 -8.45 -0.42
CA ILE A 92 -9.57 -7.69 -1.22
C ILE A 92 -10.74 -7.26 -0.32
N VAL A 93 -11.13 -5.99 -0.44
CA VAL A 93 -12.30 -5.42 0.23
C VAL A 93 -13.52 -5.66 -0.65
N LEU A 94 -14.54 -6.34 -0.12
CA LEU A 94 -15.71 -6.75 -0.91
C LEU A 94 -16.46 -5.56 -1.51
N GLU A 95 -16.52 -4.45 -0.77
CA GLU A 95 -17.13 -3.20 -1.18
C GLU A 95 -16.45 -2.60 -2.40
N GLU A 96 -15.12 -2.70 -2.52
CA GLU A 96 -14.37 -2.25 -3.70
C GLU A 96 -14.72 -3.09 -4.94
N LEU A 97 -14.85 -4.41 -4.77
CA LEU A 97 -15.28 -5.31 -5.85
C LEU A 97 -16.71 -5.02 -6.31
N ILE A 98 -17.64 -4.81 -5.38
CA ILE A 98 -19.02 -4.45 -5.71
C ILE A 98 -19.04 -3.09 -6.42
N GLY A 99 -18.26 -2.13 -5.94
CA GLY A 99 -18.10 -0.82 -6.57
C GLY A 99 -17.61 -0.94 -8.01
N GLN A 100 -16.52 -1.70 -8.25
CA GLN A 100 -15.97 -1.93 -9.58
C GLN A 100 -16.97 -2.63 -10.51
N PHE A 101 -17.63 -3.69 -10.03
CA PHE A 101 -18.62 -4.42 -10.82
C PHE A 101 -19.81 -3.55 -11.24
N LEU A 102 -20.30 -2.69 -10.36
CA LEU A 102 -21.38 -1.76 -10.67
C LEU A 102 -20.95 -0.66 -11.66
N LEU A 103 -19.70 -0.22 -11.60
CA LEU A 103 -19.15 0.79 -12.51
C LEU A 103 -18.90 0.22 -13.92
N ASP A 104 -18.41 -1.02 -14.03
CA ASP A 104 -18.15 -1.69 -15.31
C ASP A 104 -19.45 -2.01 -16.11
N GLN A 105 -20.61 -1.93 -15.45
CA GLN A 105 -21.92 -2.15 -16.07
C GLN A 105 -22.49 -0.90 -16.77
N PHE A 106 -21.90 0.29 -16.56
CA PHE A 106 -22.30 1.56 -17.18
C PHE A 106 -21.23 2.11 -18.13
#